data_AF-A0A7J6R5M7-F1
#
_entry.id   AF-A0A7J6R5M7-F1
#
_cell.length_a   1.000
_cell.length_b   1.000
_cell.length_c   1.000
_cell.angle_alpha   90.00
_cell.angle_beta   90.00
_cell.angle_gamma   90.00
#
_symmetry.space_group_name_H-M   'P 1'
#
loop_
_entity.id
_entity.type
_entity.pdbx_description
1 polymer ?
#
loop_
_entity_poly.entity_id
_entity_poly.type
_entity_poly.pdbx_seq_one_letter_code
_entity_poly.pdbx_strand_id
1 'polypeptide(L)'
;MGDQVYEGGWREDLRHGRGVQVIDAASKVCLLYGYTRYEGDFQHGIRSGQGRIELTDGSVYEGRFDMNQRHDPDGNGKLFDGGGRLIYEGTWERDRRTPSCRFMRLQNGHVYAGELDGYGRPSGRGSL
;
A
#
# COMPACT_ATOMS: atom_id res chain seq x y z
N MET A 1 13.04 -24.56 2.26
CA MET A 1 11.87 -23.73 1.87
C MET A 1 12.41 -22.51 1.16
N GLY A 2 11.86 -22.15 0.00
CA GLY A 2 12.28 -20.93 -0.68
C GLY A 2 11.78 -19.71 0.10
N ASP A 3 12.61 -18.67 0.18
CA ASP A 3 12.30 -17.42 0.90
C ASP A 3 11.06 -16.69 0.33
N GLN A 4 10.66 -17.04 -0.89
CA GLN A 4 9.55 -16.42 -1.60
C GLN A 4 8.87 -17.41 -2.55
N VAL A 5 7.56 -17.27 -2.69
CA VAL A 5 6.70 -17.95 -3.67
C VAL A 5 6.02 -16.89 -4.54
N TYR A 6 5.89 -17.16 -5.84
CA TYR A 6 5.08 -16.36 -6.76
C TYR A 6 4.17 -17.24 -7.58
N GLU A 7 2.91 -16.83 -7.71
CA GLU A 7 1.90 -17.44 -8.54
C GLU A 7 1.28 -16.37 -9.43
N GLY A 8 1.36 -16.52 -10.75
CA GLY A 8 0.86 -15.51 -11.68
C GLY A 8 1.45 -15.64 -13.08
N GLY A 9 1.20 -14.62 -13.90
CA GLY A 9 1.69 -14.58 -15.27
C GLY A 9 3.20 -14.31 -15.36
N TRP A 10 3.79 -14.85 -16.42
CA TRP A 10 5.20 -14.65 -16.77
C TRP A 10 5.31 -14.14 -18.20
N ARG A 11 6.25 -13.24 -18.46
CA ARG A 11 6.63 -12.75 -19.79
C ARG A 11 8.11 -12.43 -19.77
N GLU A 12 8.86 -12.99 -20.72
CA GLU A 12 10.33 -12.80 -20.81
C GLU A 12 11.03 -13.15 -19.48
N ASP A 13 10.63 -14.27 -18.86
CA ASP A 13 11.12 -14.72 -17.55
C ASP A 13 10.89 -13.75 -16.37
N LEU A 14 10.05 -12.73 -16.59
CA LEU A 14 9.67 -11.74 -15.60
C LEU A 14 8.19 -11.87 -15.23
N ARG A 15 7.87 -11.57 -13.97
CA ARG A 15 6.48 -11.51 -13.49
C ARG A 15 5.70 -10.47 -14.30
N HIS A 16 4.53 -10.85 -14.80
CA HIS A 16 3.73 -9.99 -15.68
C HIS A 16 2.24 -10.28 -15.56
N GLY A 17 1.41 -9.25 -15.63
CA GLY A 17 -0.02 -9.36 -15.41
C GLY A 17 -0.34 -9.55 -13.92
N ARG A 18 -1.49 -10.14 -13.61
CA ARG A 18 -1.89 -10.37 -12.21
C ARG A 18 -1.11 -11.53 -11.60
N GLY A 19 -0.70 -11.35 -10.35
CA GLY A 19 -0.09 -12.43 -9.58
C GLY A 19 -0.10 -12.15 -8.08
N VAL A 20 0.26 -13.19 -7.34
CA VAL A 20 0.40 -13.22 -5.89
C VAL A 20 1.84 -13.58 -5.55
N GLN A 21 2.47 -12.76 -4.73
CA GLN A 21 3.80 -13.00 -4.17
C GLN A 21 3.66 -13.17 -2.66
N VAL A 22 4.19 -14.26 -2.13
CA VAL A 22 4.26 -14.53 -0.69
C VAL A 22 5.72 -14.65 -0.30
N ILE A 23 6.12 -13.97 0.77
CA ILE A 23 7.48 -13.98 1.31
C ILE A 23 7.41 -14.60 2.69
N ASP A 24 8.34 -15.50 2.99
CA ASP A 24 8.48 -16.06 4.34
C ASP A 24 8.83 -14.92 5.31
N ALA A 25 8.00 -14.74 6.34
CA ALA A 25 8.17 -13.68 7.34
C ALA A 25 9.51 -13.73 8.09
N ALA A 26 10.13 -14.91 8.18
CA ALA A 26 11.45 -15.10 8.81
C ALA A 26 12.62 -14.91 7.83
N SER A 27 12.35 -14.75 6.53
CA SER A 27 13.41 -14.63 5.51
C SER A 27 14.10 -13.27 5.54
N LYS A 28 15.36 -13.24 5.09
CA LYS A 28 16.09 -11.98 4.85
C LYS A 28 15.39 -11.08 3.82
N VAL A 29 14.64 -11.69 2.89
CA VAL A 29 13.85 -10.99 1.88
C VAL A 29 12.73 -10.19 2.54
N CYS A 30 12.03 -10.77 3.51
CA CYS A 30 10.99 -10.07 4.28
C CYS A 30 11.59 -8.91 5.09
N LEU A 31 12.74 -9.13 5.73
CA LEU A 31 13.46 -8.07 6.47
C LEU A 31 13.91 -6.91 5.57
N LEU A 32 14.22 -7.18 4.29
CA LEU A 32 14.62 -6.16 3.33
C LEU A 32 13.43 -5.38 2.76
N TYR A 33 12.33 -6.07 2.45
CA TYR A 33 11.19 -5.46 1.74
C TYR A 33 10.04 -5.00 2.63
N GLY A 34 9.93 -5.49 3.87
CA GLY A 34 8.93 -5.04 4.83
C GLY A 34 7.50 -5.48 4.55
N TYR A 35 7.30 -6.56 3.78
CA TYR A 35 5.98 -7.14 3.52
C TYR A 35 6.03 -8.67 3.42
N THR A 36 4.90 -9.30 3.70
CA THR A 36 4.74 -10.77 3.70
C THR A 36 3.93 -11.25 2.50
N ARG A 37 3.00 -10.43 1.99
CA ARG A 37 2.18 -10.77 0.83
C ARG A 37 1.92 -9.57 -0.07
N TYR A 38 1.96 -9.79 -1.37
CA TYR A 38 1.47 -8.86 -2.38
C TYR A 38 0.56 -9.59 -3.36
N GLU A 39 -0.53 -8.97 -3.75
CA GLU A 39 -1.45 -9.45 -4.77
C GLU A 39 -1.82 -8.27 -5.67
N GLY A 40 -1.56 -8.38 -6.97
CA GLY A 40 -1.84 -7.26 -7.87
C GLY A 40 -1.18 -7.41 -9.23
N ASP A 41 -1.16 -6.30 -9.95
CA ASP A 41 -0.55 -6.25 -11.27
C ASP A 41 0.99 -6.17 -11.16
N PHE A 42 1.65 -6.84 -12.10
CA PHE A 42 3.07 -6.83 -12.33
C PHE A 42 3.35 -6.46 -13.78
N GLN A 43 4.41 -5.70 -14.00
CA GLN A 43 4.90 -5.36 -15.34
C GLN A 43 6.43 -5.50 -15.31
N HIS A 44 7.02 -6.33 -16.18
CA HIS A 44 8.47 -6.55 -16.23
C HIS A 44 9.11 -6.85 -14.85
N GLY A 45 8.44 -7.67 -14.04
CA GLY A 45 8.96 -8.08 -12.73
C GLY A 45 8.76 -7.06 -11.61
N ILE A 46 8.23 -5.86 -11.89
CA ILE A 46 7.94 -4.81 -10.90
C ILE A 46 6.44 -4.72 -10.62
N ARG A 47 6.08 -4.38 -9.39
CA ARG A 47 4.69 -4.09 -9.01
C ARG A 47 4.28 -2.78 -9.67
N SER A 48 3.14 -2.82 -10.36
CA SER A 48 2.57 -1.70 -11.11
C SER A 48 1.04 -1.83 -11.06
N GLY A 49 0.29 -0.82 -11.49
CA GLY A 49 -1.17 -0.94 -11.60
C GLY A 49 -1.86 -1.06 -10.25
N GLN A 50 -2.90 -1.90 -10.13
CA GLN A 50 -3.64 -2.09 -8.89
C GLN A 50 -3.04 -3.23 -8.06
N GLY A 51 -3.00 -3.06 -6.74
CA GLY A 51 -2.53 -4.12 -5.87
C GLY A 51 -2.95 -3.97 -4.40
N ARG A 52 -2.70 -5.04 -3.66
CA ARG A 52 -2.90 -5.19 -2.23
C ARG A 52 -1.63 -5.75 -1.62
N ILE A 53 -1.05 -5.04 -0.65
CA ILE A 53 0.17 -5.45 0.05
C ILE A 53 -0.09 -5.56 1.55
N GLU A 54 0.35 -6.67 2.13
CA GLU A 54 0.33 -6.94 3.57
C GLU A 54 1.72 -6.72 4.12
N LEU A 55 1.86 -5.71 4.98
CA LEU A 55 3.11 -5.29 5.58
C LEU A 55 3.45 -6.16 6.80
N THR A 56 4.71 -6.18 7.21
CA THR A 56 5.18 -6.99 8.35
C THR A 56 4.60 -6.57 9.69
N ASP A 57 4.10 -5.34 9.79
CA ASP A 57 3.36 -4.84 10.97
C ASP A 57 1.88 -5.26 10.98
N GLY A 58 1.45 -6.05 10.00
CA GLY A 58 0.08 -6.50 9.79
C GLY A 58 -0.81 -5.48 9.06
N SER A 59 -0.34 -4.25 8.85
CA SER A 59 -1.12 -3.27 8.09
C SER A 59 -1.22 -3.67 6.62
N VAL A 60 -2.35 -3.28 6.01
CA VAL A 60 -2.64 -3.64 4.61
C VAL A 60 -2.83 -2.36 3.82
N TYR A 61 -2.16 -2.24 2.69
CA TYR A 61 -2.43 -1.20 1.72
C TYR A 61 -3.12 -1.78 0.48
N GLU A 62 -4.18 -1.12 0.02
CA GLU A 62 -4.90 -1.41 -1.22
C GLU A 62 -4.94 -0.15 -2.08
N GLY A 63 -4.43 -0.23 -3.31
CA GLY A 63 -4.42 0.90 -4.23
C GLY A 63 -3.40 0.72 -5.33
N ARG A 64 -3.02 1.85 -5.94
CA ARG A 64 -2.11 1.83 -7.08
C ARG A 64 -0.64 1.73 -6.69
N PHE A 65 0.11 1.02 -7.53
CA PHE A 65 1.55 0.88 -7.46
C PHE A 65 2.19 1.42 -8.74
N ASP A 66 3.36 2.05 -8.58
CA ASP A 66 4.25 2.41 -9.67
C ASP A 66 5.69 2.15 -9.24
N MET A 67 6.48 1.51 -10.11
CA MET A 67 7.89 1.17 -9.85
C MET A 67 8.15 0.55 -8.47
N ASN A 68 7.35 -0.46 -8.07
CA ASN A 68 7.41 -1.10 -6.75
C ASN A 68 6.98 -0.27 -5.55
N GLN A 69 6.51 0.97 -5.74
CA GLN A 69 6.12 1.86 -4.66
C GLN A 69 4.61 2.09 -4.70
N ARG A 70 4.01 2.36 -3.54
CA ARG A 70 2.62 2.81 -3.48
C ARG A 70 2.54 4.21 -4.10
N HIS A 71 1.73 4.35 -5.12
CA HIS A 71 1.59 5.58 -5.90
C HIS A 71 0.17 5.64 -6.49
N ASP A 72 -0.70 6.40 -5.83
CA ASP A 72 -2.11 6.56 -6.17
C ASP A 72 -2.45 8.05 -6.17
N PRO A 73 -2.20 8.76 -7.28
CA PRO A 73 -2.47 10.19 -7.39
C PRO A 73 -3.97 10.50 -7.52
N ASP A 74 -4.81 9.48 -7.75
CA ASP A 74 -6.27 9.63 -7.86
C ASP A 74 -6.96 9.67 -6.49
N GLY A 75 -6.21 9.43 -5.40
CA GLY A 75 -6.70 9.52 -4.03
C GLY A 75 -7.46 8.29 -3.56
N ASN A 76 -7.30 7.16 -4.25
CA ASN A 76 -8.04 5.93 -3.96
C ASN A 76 -7.27 4.95 -3.07
N GLY A 77 -6.04 5.29 -2.68
CA GLY A 77 -5.18 4.41 -1.90
C GLY A 77 -5.65 4.30 -0.46
N LYS A 78 -5.99 3.09 -0.04
CA LYS A 78 -6.51 2.74 1.28
C LYS A 78 -5.45 2.04 2.11
N LEU A 79 -5.37 2.40 3.38
CA LEU A 79 -4.53 1.72 4.38
C LEU A 79 -5.41 1.26 5.52
N PHE A 80 -5.24 0.00 5.89
CA PHE A 80 -5.91 -0.68 6.98
C PHE A 80 -4.89 -1.05 8.06
N ASP A 81 -5.30 -1.04 9.32
CA ASP A 81 -4.49 -1.61 10.40
C ASP A 81 -4.50 -3.16 10.37
N GLY A 82 -3.72 -3.80 11.24
CA GLY A 82 -3.67 -5.27 11.36
C GLY A 82 -4.99 -5.91 11.83
N GLY A 83 -5.95 -5.12 12.29
CA GLY A 83 -7.31 -5.56 12.59
C GLY A 83 -8.28 -5.42 11.41
N GLY A 84 -7.80 -4.96 10.25
CA GLY A 84 -8.62 -4.71 9.06
C GLY A 84 -9.43 -3.42 9.10
N ARG A 85 -9.16 -2.52 10.05
CA ARG A 85 -9.87 -1.23 10.15
C ARG A 85 -9.22 -0.22 9.21
N LEU A 86 -10.04 0.46 8.40
CA LEU A 86 -9.57 1.56 7.56
C LEU A 86 -9.03 2.71 8.44
N ILE A 87 -7.76 3.09 8.20
CA ILE A 87 -7.06 4.17 8.91
C ILE A 87 -6.69 5.35 8.00
N TYR A 88 -6.62 5.14 6.68
CA TYR A 88 -6.37 6.22 5.72
C TYR A 88 -6.95 5.87 4.35
N GLU A 89 -7.56 6.85 3.68
CA GLU A 89 -7.90 6.83 2.26
C GLU A 89 -7.52 8.18 1.66
N GLY A 90 -6.64 8.18 0.66
CA GLY A 90 -6.12 9.41 0.08
C GLY A 90 -5.06 9.18 -0.98
N THR A 91 -4.37 10.25 -1.35
CA THR A 91 -3.34 10.21 -2.38
C THR A 91 -2.02 9.68 -1.85
N TRP A 92 -1.37 8.85 -2.66
CA TRP A 92 -0.06 8.26 -2.35
C TRP A 92 0.96 8.66 -3.40
N GLU A 93 2.15 9.04 -2.95
CA GLU A 93 3.28 9.35 -3.81
C GLU A 93 4.54 8.70 -3.25
N ARG A 94 5.11 7.74 -4.00
CA ARG A 94 6.40 7.10 -3.68
C ARG A 94 6.46 6.59 -2.24
N ASP A 95 5.51 5.72 -1.90
CA ASP A 95 5.30 5.14 -0.56
C ASP A 95 4.90 6.11 0.55
N ARG A 96 4.69 7.39 0.24
CA ARG A 96 4.25 8.39 1.20
C ARG A 96 2.78 8.73 1.00
N ARG A 97 2.05 8.74 2.13
CA ARG A 97 0.73 9.38 2.20
C ARG A 97 0.92 10.87 2.00
N THR A 98 0.08 11.46 1.18
CA THR A 98 0.10 12.91 0.96
C THR A 98 -0.97 13.58 1.83
N PRO A 99 -0.90 14.92 1.97
CA PRO A 99 -1.86 15.67 2.77
C PRO A 99 -3.31 15.55 2.28
N SER A 100 -3.54 15.35 0.99
CA SER A 100 -4.87 15.23 0.41
C SER A 100 -5.48 13.85 0.73
N CYS A 101 -6.35 13.79 1.74
CA CYS A 101 -7.02 12.55 2.14
C CYS A 101 -8.54 12.71 2.19
N ARG A 102 -9.25 11.68 1.72
CA ARG A 102 -10.70 11.59 1.86
C ARG A 102 -11.08 11.11 3.26
N PHE A 103 -10.20 10.31 3.87
CA PHE A 103 -10.41 9.75 5.19
C PHE A 103 -9.06 9.57 5.89
N MET A 104 -8.99 9.93 7.16
CA MET A 104 -7.90 9.57 8.05
C MET A 104 -8.44 9.36 9.46
N ARG A 105 -8.05 8.25 10.09
CA ARG A 105 -8.33 8.01 11.50
C ARG A 105 -7.13 8.45 12.33
N LEU A 106 -7.37 9.38 13.24
CA LEU A 106 -6.37 9.86 14.18
C LEU A 106 -6.24 8.90 15.37
N GLN A 107 -5.12 8.97 16.08
CA GLN A 107 -4.83 8.10 17.24
C GLN A 107 -5.84 8.25 18.39
N ASN A 108 -6.46 9.42 18.50
CA ASN A 108 -7.51 9.72 19.48
C ASN A 108 -8.91 9.22 19.05
N GLY A 109 -9.00 8.50 17.92
CA GLY A 109 -10.25 7.93 17.40
C GLY A 109 -11.06 8.86 16.50
N HIS A 110 -10.72 10.16 16.45
CA HIS A 110 -11.36 11.11 15.56
C HIS A 110 -11.10 10.75 14.09
N VAL A 111 -12.09 11.06 13.25
CA VAL A 111 -12.01 10.87 11.80
C VAL A 111 -11.86 12.24 11.17
N TYR A 112 -10.96 12.32 10.20
CA TYR A 112 -10.74 13.51 9.41
C TYR A 112 -11.00 13.22 7.94
N ALA A 113 -11.73 14.11 7.28
CA ALA A 113 -11.91 14.12 5.83
C ALA A 113 -11.58 15.54 5.32
N GLY A 114 -10.53 15.69 4.52
CA GLY A 114 -10.07 16.98 4.01
C GLY A 114 -8.59 17.02 3.63
N GLU A 115 -8.12 18.20 3.22
CA GLU A 115 -6.72 18.43 2.88
C GLU A 115 -5.89 18.72 4.13
N LEU A 116 -4.80 17.99 4.36
CA LEU A 116 -3.84 18.37 5.40
C LEU A 116 -2.93 19.50 4.87
N ASP A 117 -2.40 20.32 5.76
CA ASP A 117 -1.33 21.26 5.43
C ASP A 117 0.02 20.51 5.27
N GLY A 118 1.07 21.22 4.84
CA GLY A 118 2.42 20.68 4.75
C GLY A 118 3.05 20.20 6.07
N TYR A 119 2.35 20.37 7.20
CA TYR A 119 2.73 19.89 8.52
C TYR A 119 1.87 18.70 8.98
N GLY A 120 1.01 18.17 8.10
CA GLY A 120 0.14 17.03 8.40
C GLY A 120 -1.05 17.37 9.30
N ARG A 121 -1.40 18.65 9.45
CA ARG A 121 -2.56 19.10 10.22
C ARG A 121 -3.76 19.32 9.30
N PRO A 122 -4.99 19.03 9.75
CA PRO A 122 -6.21 19.45 9.06
C PRO A 122 -6.16 20.90 8.55
N SER A 123 -6.29 21.10 7.25
CA SER A 123 -6.31 22.42 6.62
C SER A 123 -7.54 22.55 5.70
N GLY A 124 -8.38 23.55 5.96
CA GLY A 124 -9.67 23.71 5.26
C GLY A 124 -10.88 23.25 6.08
N ARG A 125 -12.06 23.31 5.46
CA ARG A 125 -13.35 22.94 6.08
C ARG A 125 -13.49 21.41 6.15
N GLY A 126 -12.80 20.78 7.09
CA GLY A 126 -13.04 19.38 7.47
C GLY A 126 -14.10 19.29 8.57
N SER A 127 -14.97 18.29 8.49
CA SER A 127 -15.92 17.95 9.56
C SER A 127 -15.28 16.93 10.51
N LEU A 128 -15.41 17.18 11.82
CA LEU A 128 -15.02 16.28 12.92
C LEU A 128 -16.02 15.14 13.12
#